data_AF-A0A935CYG8-F1
#
_entry.id   AF-A0A935CYG8-F1
#
_cell.length_a   1.000
_cell.length_b   1.000
_cell.length_c   1.000
_cell.angle_alpha   90.00
_cell.angle_beta   90.00
_cell.angle_gamma   90.00
#
_symmetry.space_group_name_H-M   'P 1'
#
loop_
_entity.id
_entity.type
_entity.pdbx_description
1 polymer ?
#
loop_
_entity_poly.entity_id
_entity_poly.type
_entity_poly.pdbx_seq_one_letter_code
_entity_poly.pdbx_strand_id
1 'polypeptide(L)'
;MIRATLFHTFFMPFFTGTMLLLSLQAGFSQCLSGDCDEGQGVLKFKSGTTYIGEFSEGKFDGTGIMISANGDRFIGKWRSDVRTGYGKLMIANGNQRFEGEFKNNKFEGYGTFQYKDKSIYSGMWSNSYANGPGKYKASNDDIIEGIWKNGALDEQRSIASLMKGKSKRLRDCNSMNCAGGLGLFSYPDGSKWEGIMNDGKPDQSGVCFYSNGDIYMGEWENDKPEGYGVFYYSDGRKIESNWSNGKAQKSNYEAPAEKPIASSLFDKQVKIWAVVIGVGRYSDLPQLKYTDDDAYQLYAFLKSPEGGAVPDDQVKILVDEAANRENIMKTIKTTFSKADANDVIMLYFAGHGINGYYLPFDSDGYKNRISYDEIKRVLENSEAKHKLCIADACYSGSLMAQSSAYGESLDLFYSTFEKTKGGTAFLLSSKQEETSLESSGMRQGVFSHYLIDGLKGACDVNKDRIITIRELYDYVYANVKKFSGNAQTPVIAGNYDNNMPVGVVRF
;
A
#
# COMPACT_ATOMS: atom_id res chain seq x y z
N MET A 1 5.17 -23.90 -45.31
CA MET A 1 6.33 -24.48 -44.60
C MET A 1 7.23 -23.34 -44.13
N ILE A 2 7.05 -22.86 -42.90
CA ILE A 2 8.00 -21.97 -42.24
C ILE A 2 8.43 -22.71 -40.98
N ARG A 3 9.74 -22.95 -40.89
CA ARG A 3 10.39 -23.87 -39.97
C ARG A 3 10.17 -23.47 -38.51
N ALA A 4 9.71 -24.45 -37.74
CA ALA A 4 9.80 -24.48 -36.29
C ALA A 4 11.28 -24.50 -35.87
N THR A 5 11.77 -23.41 -35.28
CA THR A 5 13.04 -23.39 -34.55
C THR A 5 13.05 -22.14 -33.66
N LEU A 6 13.43 -22.33 -32.40
CA LEU A 6 13.69 -21.32 -31.35
C LEU A 6 12.47 -20.84 -30.54
N PHE A 7 11.88 -21.73 -29.75
CA PHE A 7 11.61 -21.36 -28.36
C PHE A 7 12.65 -22.11 -27.52
N HIS A 8 13.62 -21.35 -26.99
CA HIS A 8 14.52 -21.86 -25.98
C HIS A 8 13.69 -22.53 -24.88
N THR A 9 14.13 -23.70 -24.45
CA THR A 9 13.80 -24.25 -23.14
C THR A 9 13.69 -23.09 -22.14
N PHE A 10 12.50 -22.87 -21.59
CA PHE A 10 12.30 -21.98 -20.45
C PHE A 10 12.99 -22.61 -19.24
N PHE A 11 14.32 -22.65 -19.27
CA PHE A 11 15.11 -22.81 -18.06
C PHE A 11 14.87 -21.52 -17.30
N MET A 12 13.92 -21.56 -16.35
CA MET A 12 14.06 -20.72 -15.16
C MET A 12 15.51 -20.91 -14.70
N PRO A 13 16.34 -19.85 -14.69
CA PRO A 13 17.70 -19.99 -14.22
C PRO A 13 17.62 -20.61 -12.84
N PHE A 14 18.30 -21.73 -12.67
CA PHE A 14 18.45 -22.41 -11.39
C PHE A 14 18.68 -21.34 -10.33
N PHE A 15 17.75 -21.23 -9.38
CA PHE A 15 17.96 -20.45 -8.17
C PHE A 15 18.98 -21.23 -7.32
N THR A 16 20.25 -21.13 -7.70
CA THR A 16 21.37 -21.20 -6.75
C THR A 16 21.59 -19.82 -6.13
N GLY A 17 20.53 -19.02 -6.01
CA GLY A 17 20.53 -17.89 -5.09
C GLY A 17 20.69 -18.51 -3.72
N THR A 18 21.91 -18.43 -3.20
CA THR A 18 22.33 -18.91 -1.88
C THR A 18 21.15 -18.91 -0.93
N MET A 19 20.54 -20.08 -0.77
CA MET A 19 19.63 -20.33 0.32
C MET A 19 20.54 -20.24 1.54
N LEU A 20 20.63 -19.04 2.11
CA LEU A 20 21.40 -18.83 3.31
C LEU A 20 20.65 -19.59 4.39
N LEU A 21 21.00 -20.87 4.53
CA LEU A 21 20.92 -21.56 5.79
C LEU A 21 21.67 -20.66 6.76
N LEU A 22 20.92 -19.85 7.51
CA LEU A 22 21.41 -19.34 8.78
C LEU A 22 21.58 -20.56 9.67
N SER A 23 22.70 -21.27 9.50
CA SER A 23 23.32 -21.89 10.65
C SER A 23 23.68 -20.72 11.57
N LEU A 24 22.91 -20.52 12.65
CA LEU A 24 23.32 -19.68 13.75
C LEU A 24 24.61 -20.28 14.33
N GLN A 25 25.75 -19.94 13.73
CA GLN A 25 26.98 -19.91 14.50
C GLN A 25 26.80 -18.73 15.46
N ALA A 26 26.95 -19.02 16.76
CA ALA A 26 26.86 -18.11 17.89
C ALA A 26 27.92 -16.99 17.78
N GLY A 27 27.76 -16.11 16.80
CA GLY A 27 28.56 -14.92 16.59
C GLY A 27 27.81 -13.75 17.20
N PHE A 28 28.37 -13.21 18.28
CA PHE A 28 27.93 -11.99 18.99
C PHE A 28 26.96 -11.11 18.19
N SER A 29 25.68 -11.22 18.50
CA SER A 29 24.65 -10.26 18.12
C SER A 29 24.56 -9.18 19.18
N GLN A 30 24.22 -7.96 18.78
CA GLN A 30 23.97 -6.86 19.70
C GLN A 30 22.48 -6.52 19.61
N CYS A 31 21.77 -6.65 20.73
CA CYS A 31 20.44 -6.06 20.87
C CYS A 31 20.62 -4.55 20.98
N LEU A 32 20.14 -3.80 19.97
CA LEU A 32 20.28 -2.35 19.91
C LEU A 32 19.19 -1.64 20.71
N SER A 33 18.00 -2.23 20.77
CA SER A 33 16.83 -1.71 21.49
C SER A 33 15.77 -2.80 21.67
N GLY A 34 14.92 -2.65 22.68
CA GLY A 34 13.88 -3.62 23.01
C GLY A 34 14.41 -4.86 23.72
N ASP A 35 13.62 -5.92 23.67
CA ASP A 35 13.93 -7.22 24.25
C ASP A 35 14.10 -8.23 23.11
N CYS A 36 15.35 -8.64 22.89
CA CYS A 36 15.74 -9.58 21.85
C CYS A 36 15.70 -11.05 22.34
N ASP A 37 15.15 -11.30 23.53
CA ASP A 37 14.84 -12.63 24.05
C ASP A 37 13.32 -12.88 24.04
N GLU A 38 12.51 -11.88 24.43
CA GLU A 38 11.04 -11.95 24.45
C GLU A 38 10.38 -10.64 23.99
N GLY A 39 9.33 -10.69 23.18
CA GLY A 39 8.61 -9.48 22.78
C GLY A 39 9.26 -8.75 21.61
N GLN A 40 9.33 -7.41 21.60
CA GLN A 40 9.81 -6.65 20.42
C GLN A 40 11.28 -6.26 20.61
N GLY A 41 12.11 -6.45 19.58
CA GLY A 41 13.53 -6.13 19.63
C GLY A 41 14.13 -5.71 18.29
N VAL A 42 15.30 -5.07 18.37
CA VAL A 42 16.17 -4.77 17.22
C VAL A 42 17.51 -5.46 17.43
N LEU A 43 17.73 -6.55 16.69
CA LEU A 43 18.94 -7.34 16.78
C LEU A 43 19.84 -7.06 15.59
N LYS A 44 21.06 -6.58 15.84
CA LYS A 44 22.08 -6.40 14.80
C LYS A 44 23.16 -7.45 14.93
N PHE A 45 23.38 -8.20 13.86
CA PHE A 45 24.45 -9.18 13.76
C PHE A 45 25.76 -8.51 13.35
N LYS A 46 26.89 -9.09 13.76
CA LYS A 46 28.23 -8.69 13.27
C LYS A 46 28.36 -8.72 11.75
N SER A 47 27.57 -9.55 11.06
CA SER A 47 27.53 -9.58 9.60
C SER A 47 27.02 -8.28 8.97
N GLY A 48 26.39 -7.40 9.75
CA GLY A 48 25.67 -6.21 9.26
C GLY A 48 24.18 -6.45 9.01
N THR A 49 23.72 -7.70 9.15
CA THR A 49 22.28 -8.03 9.09
C THR A 49 21.57 -7.49 10.33
N THR A 50 20.37 -6.93 10.14
CA THR A 50 19.52 -6.41 11.20
C THR A 50 18.16 -7.09 11.13
N TYR A 51 17.66 -7.55 12.27
CA TYR A 51 16.27 -7.98 12.45
C TYR A 51 15.54 -6.99 13.35
N ILE A 52 14.31 -6.65 12.99
CA ILE A 52 13.40 -5.76 13.72
C ILE A 52 12.06 -6.47 13.82
N GLY A 53 11.65 -6.91 15.00
CA GLY A 53 10.38 -7.64 15.12
C GLY A 53 10.24 -8.36 16.44
N GLU A 54 9.37 -9.36 16.41
CA GLU A 54 9.01 -10.16 17.58
C GLU A 54 10.04 -11.27 17.87
N PHE A 55 10.28 -11.50 19.15
CA PHE A 55 11.15 -12.50 19.72
C PHE A 55 10.35 -13.37 20.69
N SER A 56 10.69 -14.66 20.71
CA SER A 56 10.29 -15.57 21.78
C SER A 56 11.42 -16.58 21.99
N GLU A 57 11.82 -16.78 23.24
CA GLU A 57 12.96 -17.61 23.63
C GLU A 57 14.25 -17.31 22.84
N GLY A 58 14.53 -16.02 22.56
CA GLY A 58 15.72 -15.59 21.82
C GLY A 58 15.67 -15.82 20.31
N LYS A 59 14.51 -16.23 19.77
CA LYS A 59 14.32 -16.52 18.35
C LYS A 59 13.33 -15.57 17.71
N PHE A 60 13.47 -15.35 16.41
CA PHE A 60 12.49 -14.59 15.65
C PHE A 60 11.15 -15.33 15.62
N ASP A 61 10.13 -14.71 16.19
CA ASP A 61 8.76 -15.22 16.19
C ASP A 61 7.80 -14.09 15.79
N GLY A 62 6.51 -14.34 15.58
CA GLY A 62 5.56 -13.28 15.22
C GLY A 62 5.86 -12.56 13.89
N THR A 63 5.70 -11.22 13.83
CA THR A 63 5.95 -10.44 12.61
C THR A 63 7.25 -9.64 12.70
N GLY A 64 8.05 -9.63 11.63
CA GLY A 64 9.32 -8.91 11.65
C GLY A 64 9.88 -8.56 10.27
N ILE A 65 10.85 -7.65 10.29
CA ILE A 65 11.62 -7.16 9.17
C ILE A 65 13.06 -7.62 9.32
N MET A 66 13.60 -8.28 8.31
CA MET A 66 15.03 -8.59 8.23
C MET A 66 15.66 -7.81 7.09
N ILE A 67 16.72 -7.06 7.39
CA ILE A 67 17.56 -6.36 6.41
C ILE A 67 18.93 -7.03 6.46
N SER A 68 19.27 -7.75 5.41
CA SER A 68 20.57 -8.39 5.29
C SER A 68 21.67 -7.40 4.89
N ALA A 69 22.92 -7.79 5.13
CA ALA A 69 24.08 -6.93 4.87
C ALA A 69 24.26 -6.54 3.39
N ASN A 70 23.74 -7.34 2.46
CA ASN A 70 23.76 -7.05 1.03
C ASN A 70 22.60 -6.14 0.58
N GLY A 71 21.72 -5.75 1.51
CA GLY A 71 20.54 -4.90 1.29
C GLY A 71 19.23 -5.65 1.05
N ASP A 72 19.22 -6.98 0.92
CA ASP A 72 17.96 -7.74 0.75
C ASP A 72 17.07 -7.57 1.99
N ARG A 73 15.77 -7.40 1.76
CA ARG A 73 14.79 -7.11 2.81
C ARG A 73 13.69 -8.15 2.80
N PHE A 74 13.37 -8.73 3.95
CA PHE A 74 12.18 -9.52 4.15
C PHE A 74 11.26 -8.84 5.16
N ILE A 75 9.95 -8.83 4.88
CA ILE A 75 8.91 -8.31 5.76
C ILE A 75 7.82 -9.38 5.82
N GLY A 76 7.59 -10.00 6.97
CA GLY A 76 6.59 -11.07 7.06
C GLY A 76 6.58 -11.77 8.40
N LYS A 77 5.92 -12.94 8.45
CA LYS A 77 5.85 -13.75 9.66
C LYS A 77 7.08 -14.64 9.82
N TRP A 78 7.41 -14.84 11.08
CA TRP A 78 8.50 -15.64 11.60
C TRP A 78 7.95 -16.61 12.63
N ARG A 79 8.61 -17.76 12.76
CA ARG A 79 8.37 -18.68 13.86
C ARG A 79 9.69 -19.39 14.13
N SER A 80 10.24 -19.25 15.33
CA SER A 80 11.51 -19.86 15.69
C SER A 80 12.61 -19.72 14.61
N ASP A 81 12.92 -18.48 14.22
CA ASP A 81 13.96 -18.09 13.22
C ASP A 81 13.67 -18.44 11.75
N VAL A 82 12.52 -19.06 11.45
CA VAL A 82 12.15 -19.38 10.07
C VAL A 82 11.02 -18.50 9.55
N ARG A 83 11.14 -18.05 8.30
CA ARG A 83 10.06 -17.36 7.58
C ARG A 83 8.91 -18.33 7.36
N THR A 84 7.72 -17.90 7.72
CA THR A 84 6.48 -18.66 7.62
C THR A 84 5.33 -17.71 7.23
N GLY A 85 4.19 -18.25 6.79
CA GLY A 85 3.01 -17.45 6.47
C GLY A 85 3.25 -16.44 5.35
N TYR A 86 2.41 -15.41 5.24
CA TYR A 86 2.55 -14.41 4.19
C TYR A 86 3.76 -13.48 4.45
N GLY A 87 4.48 -13.12 3.39
CA GLY A 87 5.60 -12.20 3.47
C GLY A 87 5.99 -11.57 2.14
N LYS A 88 6.84 -10.55 2.22
CA LYS A 88 7.45 -9.81 1.10
C LYS A 88 8.96 -9.94 1.19
N LEU A 89 9.59 -10.38 0.12
CA LEU A 89 11.05 -10.42 -0.04
C LEU A 89 11.45 -9.47 -1.16
N MET A 90 12.37 -8.56 -0.89
CA MET A 90 12.96 -7.61 -1.85
C MET A 90 14.45 -7.93 -1.95
N ILE A 91 14.94 -8.20 -3.16
CA ILE A 91 16.35 -8.49 -3.42
C ILE A 91 17.00 -7.20 -3.93
N ALA A 92 17.94 -6.65 -3.16
CA ALA A 92 18.56 -5.34 -3.44
C ALA A 92 19.34 -5.36 -4.76
N ASN A 93 20.01 -6.47 -5.04
CA ASN A 93 20.76 -6.64 -6.29
C ASN A 93 19.85 -7.16 -7.40
N GLY A 94 19.22 -6.23 -8.12
CA GLY A 94 18.47 -6.52 -9.35
C GLY A 94 16.96 -6.28 -9.27
N ASN A 95 16.49 -5.58 -8.23
CA ASN A 95 15.09 -5.13 -8.12
C ASN A 95 14.07 -6.27 -8.28
N GLN A 96 14.42 -7.46 -7.77
CA GLN A 96 13.54 -8.62 -7.76
C GLN A 96 12.71 -8.58 -6.48
N ARG A 97 11.46 -9.04 -6.56
CA ARG A 97 10.59 -9.09 -5.40
C ARG A 97 9.70 -10.32 -5.43
N PHE A 98 9.51 -10.94 -4.28
CA PHE A 98 8.48 -11.95 -4.05
C PHE A 98 7.48 -11.44 -3.01
N GLU A 99 6.21 -11.73 -3.24
CA GLU A 99 5.13 -11.47 -2.31
C GLU A 99 4.20 -12.69 -2.31
N GLY A 100 4.09 -13.40 -1.19
CA GLY A 100 3.34 -14.64 -1.11
C GLY A 100 3.58 -15.43 0.16
N GLU A 101 3.11 -16.68 0.21
CA GLU A 101 3.30 -17.54 1.38
C GLU A 101 4.73 -18.11 1.46
N PHE A 102 5.19 -18.26 2.70
CA PHE A 102 6.45 -18.88 3.08
C PHE A 102 6.18 -20.07 4.00
N LYS A 103 6.97 -21.13 3.84
CA LYS A 103 7.04 -22.26 4.76
C LYS A 103 8.48 -22.68 4.92
N ASN A 104 9.00 -22.68 6.15
CA ASN A 104 10.38 -23.07 6.44
C ASN A 104 11.40 -22.37 5.53
N ASN A 105 11.30 -21.04 5.42
CA ASN A 105 12.18 -20.23 4.57
C ASN A 105 12.03 -20.40 3.05
N LYS A 106 11.09 -21.20 2.55
CA LYS A 106 10.83 -21.41 1.11
C LYS A 106 9.54 -20.71 0.68
N PHE A 107 9.44 -20.31 -0.58
CA PHE A 107 8.15 -19.92 -1.15
C PHE A 107 7.26 -21.16 -1.23
N GLU A 108 6.04 -21.02 -0.77
CA GLU A 108 5.02 -22.07 -0.74
C GLU A 108 3.67 -21.43 -1.09
N GLY A 109 2.65 -22.23 -1.41
CA GLY A 109 1.30 -21.72 -1.64
C GLY A 109 1.22 -20.69 -2.75
N TYR A 110 0.33 -19.72 -2.64
CA TYR A 110 0.21 -18.68 -3.66
C TYR A 110 1.23 -17.56 -3.47
N GLY A 111 1.80 -17.08 -4.57
CA GLY A 111 2.71 -15.94 -4.54
C GLY A 111 2.99 -15.32 -5.90
N THR A 112 3.44 -14.08 -5.88
CA THR A 112 3.88 -13.31 -7.04
C THR A 112 5.37 -13.01 -6.94
N PHE A 113 6.13 -13.33 -7.99
CA PHE A 113 7.53 -13.01 -8.13
C PHE A 113 7.74 -12.09 -9.33
N GLN A 114 8.36 -10.94 -9.12
CA GLN A 114 8.90 -10.09 -10.18
C GLN A 114 10.39 -10.35 -10.34
N TYR A 115 10.78 -10.69 -11.57
CA TYR A 115 12.16 -10.95 -11.96
C TYR A 115 12.87 -9.65 -12.35
N LYS A 116 14.20 -9.75 -12.48
CA LYS A 116 15.08 -8.61 -12.78
C LYS A 116 14.78 -7.97 -14.14
N ASP A 117 14.32 -8.76 -15.10
CA ASP A 117 13.89 -8.30 -16.42
C ASP A 117 12.49 -7.67 -16.42
N LYS A 118 11.89 -7.50 -15.22
CA LYS A 118 10.51 -7.04 -14.97
C LYS A 118 9.43 -8.03 -15.38
N SER A 119 9.76 -9.23 -15.84
CA SER A 119 8.76 -10.29 -15.97
C SER A 119 8.18 -10.65 -14.61
N ILE A 120 6.95 -11.16 -14.59
CA ILE A 120 6.20 -11.43 -13.37
C ILE A 120 5.60 -12.83 -13.47
N TYR A 121 5.85 -13.67 -12.47
CA TYR A 121 5.08 -14.89 -12.26
C TYR A 121 4.10 -14.68 -11.10
N SER A 122 2.84 -15.04 -11.27
CA SER A 122 1.81 -15.05 -10.23
C SER A 122 1.12 -16.41 -10.24
N GLY A 123 1.25 -17.20 -9.18
CA GLY A 123 0.73 -18.55 -9.18
C GLY A 123 1.13 -19.35 -7.96
N MET A 124 0.97 -20.67 -8.08
CA MET A 124 1.29 -21.61 -7.03
C MET A 124 2.79 -21.90 -6.96
N TRP A 125 3.31 -21.97 -5.74
CA TRP A 125 4.68 -22.25 -5.40
C TRP A 125 4.72 -23.48 -4.52
N SER A 126 5.69 -24.34 -4.76
CA SER A 126 6.08 -25.36 -3.79
C SER A 126 7.59 -25.49 -3.74
N ASN A 127 8.13 -25.51 -2.52
CA ASN A 127 9.56 -25.58 -2.29
C ASN A 127 10.38 -24.50 -3.05
N SER A 128 9.84 -23.29 -3.20
CA SER A 128 10.42 -22.18 -3.99
C SER A 128 10.43 -22.37 -5.50
N TYR A 129 9.68 -23.33 -6.04
CA TYR A 129 9.47 -23.51 -7.46
C TYR A 129 8.02 -23.20 -7.84
N ALA A 130 7.79 -22.56 -8.98
CA ALA A 130 6.47 -22.50 -9.58
C ALA A 130 5.93 -23.93 -9.78
N ASN A 131 4.81 -24.25 -9.14
CA ASN A 131 4.26 -25.60 -9.09
C ASN A 131 2.74 -25.56 -8.89
N GLY A 132 1.98 -26.01 -9.87
CA GLY A 132 0.53 -25.81 -9.98
C GLY A 132 0.16 -24.66 -10.93
N PRO A 133 -1.10 -24.23 -10.93
CA PRO A 133 -1.57 -23.17 -11.83
C PRO A 133 -0.85 -21.84 -11.59
N GLY A 134 -0.52 -21.14 -12.68
CA GLY A 134 0.12 -19.84 -12.61
C GLY A 134 0.19 -19.09 -13.94
N LYS A 135 0.41 -17.78 -13.82
CA LYS A 135 0.47 -16.78 -14.89
C LYS A 135 1.85 -16.15 -14.91
N TYR A 136 2.52 -16.23 -16.05
CA TYR A 136 3.78 -15.58 -16.35
C TYR A 136 3.56 -14.45 -17.35
N LYS A 137 3.81 -13.22 -16.93
CA LYS A 137 3.85 -12.03 -17.78
C LYS A 137 5.31 -11.73 -18.12
N ALA A 138 5.68 -11.90 -19.38
CA ALA A 138 6.99 -11.55 -19.89
C ALA A 138 7.19 -10.02 -19.91
N SER A 139 8.45 -9.60 -20.03
CA SER A 139 8.85 -8.18 -20.06
C SER A 139 8.30 -7.40 -21.27
N ASN A 140 7.92 -8.11 -22.33
CA ASN A 140 7.25 -7.58 -23.52
C ASN A 140 5.70 -7.60 -23.42
N ASP A 141 5.17 -7.79 -22.21
CA ASP A 141 3.75 -7.94 -21.89
C ASP A 141 3.06 -9.19 -22.46
N ASP A 142 3.77 -10.13 -23.09
CA ASP A 142 3.20 -11.43 -23.41
C ASP A 142 2.82 -12.18 -22.13
N ILE A 143 1.63 -12.79 -22.13
CA ILE A 143 1.11 -13.55 -21.00
C ILE A 143 1.08 -15.03 -21.37
N ILE A 144 1.63 -15.86 -20.49
CA ILE A 144 1.60 -17.31 -20.55
C ILE A 144 0.96 -17.79 -19.26
N GLU A 145 -0.12 -18.54 -19.38
CA GLU A 145 -0.82 -19.14 -18.26
C GLU A 145 -0.81 -20.66 -18.41
N GLY A 146 -0.88 -21.38 -17.31
CA GLY A 146 -0.93 -22.85 -17.35
C GLY A 146 -0.50 -23.49 -16.05
N ILE A 147 -0.36 -24.81 -16.09
CA ILE A 147 0.18 -25.60 -14.99
C ILE A 147 1.70 -25.56 -15.05
N TRP A 148 2.33 -25.30 -13.89
CA TRP A 148 3.77 -25.29 -13.71
C TRP A 148 4.17 -26.51 -12.90
N LYS A 149 5.36 -27.06 -13.16
CA LYS A 149 5.93 -28.17 -12.41
C LYS A 149 7.42 -27.93 -12.25
N ASN A 150 7.88 -27.83 -11.00
CA ASN A 150 9.28 -27.61 -10.66
C ASN A 150 9.91 -26.41 -11.39
N GLY A 151 9.17 -25.31 -11.54
CA GLY A 151 9.63 -24.10 -12.19
C GLY A 151 9.44 -24.06 -13.71
N ALA A 152 9.04 -25.17 -14.35
CA ALA A 152 8.79 -25.22 -15.78
C ALA A 152 7.29 -25.24 -16.08
N LEU A 153 6.89 -24.59 -17.16
CA LEU A 153 5.53 -24.72 -17.69
C LEU A 153 5.32 -26.15 -18.21
N ASP A 154 4.26 -26.82 -17.77
CA ASP A 154 3.79 -28.06 -18.36
C ASP A 154 3.16 -27.74 -19.72
N GLU A 155 3.95 -27.87 -20.79
CA GLU A 155 3.54 -27.49 -22.14
C GLU A 155 2.27 -28.22 -22.61
N GLN A 156 2.03 -29.44 -22.14
CA GLN A 156 0.83 -30.22 -22.51
C GLN A 156 -0.46 -29.64 -21.92
N ARG A 157 -0.34 -28.93 -20.79
CA ARG A 157 -1.45 -28.33 -20.03
C ARG A 157 -1.37 -26.80 -20.00
N SER A 158 -0.56 -26.22 -20.87
CA SER A 158 -0.37 -24.77 -20.96
C SER A 158 -1.37 -24.08 -21.88
N ILE A 159 -1.83 -22.89 -21.49
CA ILE A 159 -2.69 -22.04 -22.33
C ILE A 159 -2.03 -21.78 -23.68
N ALA A 160 -0.70 -21.63 -23.74
CA ALA A 160 0.03 -21.43 -24.99
C ALA A 160 -0.13 -22.61 -25.99
N SER A 161 -0.13 -23.86 -25.51
CA SER A 161 -0.37 -25.05 -26.33
C SER A 161 -1.84 -25.20 -26.72
N LEU A 162 -2.76 -24.90 -25.79
CA LEU A 162 -4.21 -25.02 -25.95
C LEU A 162 -4.83 -23.87 -26.78
N MET A 163 -4.11 -22.75 -26.91
CA MET A 163 -4.50 -21.53 -27.65
C MET A 163 -3.83 -21.38 -29.01
N LYS A 164 -3.19 -22.43 -29.56
CA LYS A 164 -2.58 -22.37 -30.90
C LYS A 164 -3.64 -22.00 -31.95
N GLY A 165 -3.65 -20.73 -32.37
CA GLY A 165 -4.64 -20.16 -33.30
C GLY A 165 -5.84 -19.43 -32.66
N LYS A 166 -5.88 -19.25 -31.33
CA LYS A 166 -6.97 -18.56 -30.60
C LYS A 166 -6.51 -17.22 -30.00
N SER A 167 -7.45 -16.29 -29.77
CA SER A 167 -7.18 -14.91 -29.31
C SER A 167 -6.58 -14.86 -27.88
N LYS A 168 -5.45 -14.17 -27.70
CA LYS A 168 -4.73 -14.01 -26.42
C LYS A 168 -5.35 -12.99 -25.43
N ARG A 169 -6.42 -12.27 -25.80
CA ARG A 169 -7.03 -11.26 -24.93
C ARG A 169 -8.09 -11.89 -24.01
N LEU A 170 -8.09 -11.51 -22.73
CA LEU A 170 -9.19 -11.77 -21.79
C LEU A 170 -10.45 -11.12 -22.34
N ARG A 171 -11.47 -11.92 -22.62
CA ARG A 171 -12.76 -11.47 -23.14
C ARG A 171 -13.78 -11.44 -22.01
N ASP A 172 -14.55 -10.37 -21.93
CA ASP A 172 -15.70 -10.31 -21.02
C ASP A 172 -16.81 -11.22 -21.54
N CYS A 173 -16.92 -12.40 -20.95
CA CYS A 173 -17.86 -13.44 -21.36
C CYS A 173 -19.30 -13.14 -20.99
N ASN A 174 -19.54 -12.06 -20.22
CA ASN A 174 -20.90 -11.55 -19.99
C ASN A 174 -21.37 -10.69 -21.17
N SER A 175 -20.43 -10.04 -21.86
CA SER A 175 -20.70 -9.11 -22.97
C SER A 175 -20.52 -9.75 -24.35
N MET A 176 -19.90 -10.93 -24.43
CA MET A 176 -19.69 -11.66 -25.69
C MET A 176 -19.64 -13.18 -25.51
N ASN A 177 -19.88 -13.92 -26.60
CA ASN A 177 -19.79 -15.38 -26.60
C ASN A 177 -18.33 -15.85 -26.46
N CYS A 178 -18.02 -16.48 -25.32
CA CYS A 178 -16.75 -17.14 -25.05
C CYS A 178 -16.83 -18.65 -25.31
N ALA A 179 -17.06 -19.06 -26.57
CA ALA A 179 -17.06 -20.48 -26.95
C ALA A 179 -15.73 -21.22 -26.69
N GLY A 180 -14.63 -20.49 -26.44
CA GLY A 180 -13.43 -21.07 -25.85
C GLY A 180 -12.20 -20.18 -25.89
N GLY A 181 -11.18 -20.48 -25.09
CA GLY A 181 -10.01 -19.64 -24.85
C GLY A 181 -10.16 -18.72 -23.65
N LEU A 182 -9.27 -17.74 -23.46
CA LEU A 182 -9.29 -16.89 -22.26
C LEU A 182 -10.58 -16.06 -22.13
N GLY A 183 -11.09 -16.00 -20.91
CA GLY A 183 -12.34 -15.33 -20.57
C GLY A 183 -12.39 -14.82 -19.13
N LEU A 184 -13.21 -13.79 -18.92
CA LEU A 184 -13.66 -13.30 -17.62
C LEU A 184 -15.16 -13.51 -17.55
N PHE A 185 -15.65 -14.14 -16.47
CA PHE A 185 -17.07 -14.30 -16.21
C PHE A 185 -17.44 -13.61 -14.89
N SER A 186 -18.56 -12.90 -14.85
CA SER A 186 -19.08 -12.29 -13.62
C SER A 186 -20.47 -12.85 -13.37
N TYR A 187 -20.58 -13.67 -12.34
CA TYR A 187 -21.80 -14.37 -12.01
C TYR A 187 -22.79 -13.41 -11.29
N PRO A 188 -24.10 -13.63 -11.42
CA PRO A 188 -25.12 -12.81 -10.77
C PRO A 188 -25.02 -12.76 -9.23
N ASP A 189 -24.44 -13.80 -8.62
CA ASP A 189 -24.21 -13.89 -7.17
C ASP A 189 -23.03 -13.01 -6.69
N GLY A 190 -22.33 -12.32 -7.60
CA GLY A 190 -21.15 -11.52 -7.33
C GLY A 190 -19.82 -12.27 -7.46
N SER A 191 -19.86 -13.59 -7.71
CA SER A 191 -18.66 -14.38 -7.95
C SER A 191 -18.02 -13.99 -9.29
N LYS A 192 -16.70 -14.12 -9.40
CA LYS A 192 -15.95 -13.78 -10.61
C LYS A 192 -15.04 -14.93 -10.96
N TRP A 193 -14.95 -15.24 -12.25
CA TRP A 193 -14.06 -16.27 -12.74
C TRP A 193 -13.13 -15.72 -13.82
N GLU A 194 -11.88 -16.17 -13.80
CA GLU A 194 -10.86 -15.90 -14.79
C GLU A 194 -10.15 -17.20 -15.16
N GLY A 195 -10.04 -17.49 -16.45
CA GLY A 195 -9.29 -18.67 -16.91
C GLY A 195 -9.61 -19.08 -18.34
N ILE A 196 -9.43 -20.37 -18.62
CA ILE A 196 -9.72 -20.98 -19.92
C ILE A 196 -11.21 -21.33 -20.00
N MET A 197 -11.87 -20.84 -21.06
CA MET A 197 -13.21 -21.26 -21.40
C MET A 197 -13.16 -22.39 -22.42
N ASN A 198 -14.11 -23.31 -22.33
CA ASN A 198 -14.47 -24.22 -23.41
C ASN A 198 -16.00 -24.37 -23.48
N ASP A 199 -16.57 -24.27 -24.68
CA ASP A 199 -18.02 -24.30 -24.92
C ASP A 199 -18.83 -23.36 -24.01
N GLY A 200 -18.28 -22.19 -23.72
CA GLY A 200 -18.95 -21.18 -22.89
C GLY A 200 -18.83 -21.40 -21.38
N LYS A 201 -17.98 -22.34 -20.93
CA LYS A 201 -17.84 -22.72 -19.51
C LYS A 201 -16.38 -22.69 -19.04
N PRO A 202 -16.10 -22.33 -17.78
CA PRO A 202 -14.85 -22.69 -17.10
C PRO A 202 -14.38 -24.11 -17.38
N ASP A 203 -13.15 -24.21 -17.86
CA ASP A 203 -12.48 -25.45 -18.19
C ASP A 203 -10.98 -25.32 -17.92
N GLN A 204 -10.29 -26.44 -17.74
CA GLN A 204 -8.84 -26.51 -17.50
C GLN A 204 -8.39 -25.55 -16.38
N SER A 205 -7.35 -24.74 -16.56
CA SER A 205 -6.86 -23.86 -15.50
C SER A 205 -7.70 -22.58 -15.35
N GLY A 206 -8.05 -22.25 -14.11
CA GLY A 206 -8.73 -21.00 -13.80
C GLY A 206 -8.82 -20.70 -12.31
N VAL A 207 -9.24 -19.48 -12.01
CA VAL A 207 -9.46 -18.96 -10.67
C VAL A 207 -10.90 -18.50 -10.54
N CYS A 208 -11.59 -18.96 -9.51
CA CYS A 208 -12.89 -18.43 -9.12
C CYS A 208 -12.78 -17.71 -7.79
N PHE A 209 -13.22 -16.46 -7.79
CA PHE A 209 -13.44 -15.62 -6.62
C PHE A 209 -14.92 -15.70 -6.28
N TYR A 210 -15.26 -16.38 -5.20
CA TYR A 210 -16.66 -16.49 -4.78
C TYR A 210 -17.10 -15.23 -4.04
N SER A 211 -18.38 -14.89 -4.14
CA SER A 211 -18.94 -13.69 -3.52
C SER A 211 -18.89 -13.68 -1.98
N ASN A 212 -18.79 -14.86 -1.37
CA ASN A 212 -18.55 -15.02 0.07
C ASN A 212 -17.08 -14.76 0.48
N GLY A 213 -16.19 -14.48 -0.48
CA GLY A 213 -14.76 -14.26 -0.25
C GLY A 213 -13.93 -15.54 -0.19
N ASP A 214 -14.49 -16.69 -0.55
CA ASP A 214 -13.74 -17.90 -0.84
C ASP A 214 -13.03 -17.77 -2.19
N ILE A 215 -11.94 -18.50 -2.40
CA ILE A 215 -11.19 -18.52 -3.66
C ILE A 215 -10.82 -19.95 -4.00
N TYR A 216 -11.17 -20.40 -5.20
CA TYR A 216 -10.63 -21.64 -5.75
C TYR A 216 -9.65 -21.35 -6.88
N MET A 217 -8.48 -21.99 -6.83
CA MET A 217 -7.45 -21.91 -7.84
C MET A 217 -7.05 -23.32 -8.25
N GLY A 218 -7.31 -23.71 -9.48
CA GLY A 218 -7.05 -25.09 -9.87
C GLY A 218 -7.47 -25.42 -11.28
N GLU A 219 -7.47 -26.72 -11.54
CA GLU A 219 -8.07 -27.29 -12.72
C GLU A 219 -9.61 -27.29 -12.58
N TRP A 220 -10.28 -27.23 -13.72
CA TRP A 220 -11.72 -27.14 -13.91
C TRP A 220 -12.11 -28.06 -15.06
N GLU A 221 -13.31 -28.63 -14.99
CA GLU A 221 -13.93 -29.33 -16.10
C GLU A 221 -15.43 -29.03 -16.04
N ASN A 222 -15.98 -28.46 -17.12
CA ASN A 222 -17.42 -28.17 -17.24
C ASN A 222 -18.00 -27.41 -16.03
N ASP A 223 -17.45 -26.26 -15.68
CA ASP A 223 -17.85 -25.41 -14.54
C ASP A 223 -17.56 -25.97 -13.14
N LYS A 224 -16.80 -27.06 -13.02
CA LYS A 224 -16.51 -27.67 -11.71
C LYS A 224 -15.01 -27.79 -11.47
N PRO A 225 -14.54 -27.56 -10.22
CA PRO A 225 -13.22 -27.97 -9.79
C PRO A 225 -12.94 -29.44 -10.14
N GLU A 226 -11.87 -29.68 -10.88
CA GLU A 226 -11.38 -31.01 -11.28
C GLU A 226 -9.86 -30.99 -11.14
N GLY A 227 -9.18 -32.13 -11.04
CA GLY A 227 -7.71 -32.17 -11.04
C GLY A 227 -7.07 -31.43 -9.85
N TYR A 228 -5.82 -31.02 -9.98
CA TYR A 228 -5.14 -30.37 -8.85
C TYR A 228 -5.68 -28.95 -8.61
N GLY A 229 -5.97 -28.63 -7.34
CA GLY A 229 -6.49 -27.32 -6.97
C GLY A 229 -6.39 -27.00 -5.49
N VAL A 230 -6.48 -25.71 -5.20
CA VAL A 230 -6.41 -25.17 -3.84
C VAL A 230 -7.62 -24.28 -3.61
N PHE A 231 -8.30 -24.54 -2.50
CA PHE A 231 -9.45 -23.79 -2.05
C PHE A 231 -9.09 -23.01 -0.78
N TYR A 232 -9.24 -21.70 -0.83
CA TYR A 232 -9.07 -20.79 0.28
C TYR A 232 -10.44 -20.35 0.77
N TYR A 233 -10.75 -20.63 2.02
CA TYR A 233 -12.02 -20.26 2.63
C TYR A 233 -11.98 -18.85 3.20
N SER A 234 -13.17 -18.26 3.26
CA SER A 234 -13.42 -16.94 3.79
C SER A 234 -13.12 -16.81 5.29
N ASP A 235 -12.97 -17.93 5.99
CA ASP A 235 -12.58 -18.04 7.40
C ASP A 235 -11.08 -18.28 7.62
N GLY A 236 -10.27 -18.31 6.55
CA GLY A 236 -8.82 -18.55 6.63
C GLY A 236 -8.42 -20.03 6.62
N ARG A 237 -9.35 -20.96 6.41
CA ARG A 237 -8.98 -22.35 6.11
C ARG A 237 -8.46 -22.47 4.67
N LYS A 238 -7.59 -23.44 4.44
CA LYS A 238 -7.09 -23.81 3.10
C LYS A 238 -7.18 -25.32 2.92
N ILE A 239 -7.64 -25.75 1.74
CA ILE A 239 -7.63 -27.15 1.30
C ILE A 239 -6.85 -27.24 0.00
N GLU A 240 -5.74 -27.97 0.03
CA GLU A 240 -5.01 -28.41 -1.16
C GLU A 240 -5.35 -29.87 -1.42
N SER A 241 -5.82 -30.18 -2.62
CA SER A 241 -6.32 -31.51 -2.95
C SER A 241 -6.32 -31.77 -4.46
N ASN A 242 -6.46 -33.03 -4.82
CA ASN A 242 -6.91 -33.41 -6.16
C ASN A 242 -8.44 -33.44 -6.13
N TRP A 243 -9.09 -32.60 -6.93
CA TRP A 243 -10.52 -32.41 -7.01
C TRP A 243 -11.11 -33.35 -8.04
N SER A 244 -12.32 -33.85 -7.75
CA SER A 244 -13.12 -34.53 -8.75
C SER A 244 -14.58 -34.16 -8.60
N ASN A 245 -15.19 -33.74 -9.69
CA ASN A 245 -16.58 -33.29 -9.78
C ASN A 245 -16.93 -32.22 -8.72
N GLY A 246 -16.03 -31.26 -8.51
CA GLY A 246 -16.21 -30.18 -7.54
C GLY A 246 -15.89 -30.55 -6.10
N LYS A 247 -15.39 -31.77 -5.83
CA LYS A 247 -15.13 -32.27 -4.48
C LYS A 247 -13.67 -32.64 -4.28
N ALA A 248 -13.06 -32.12 -3.23
CA ALA A 248 -11.73 -32.49 -2.79
C ALA A 248 -11.66 -34.00 -2.47
N GLN A 249 -10.69 -34.70 -3.05
CA GLN A 249 -10.41 -36.11 -2.77
C GLN A 249 -9.34 -36.19 -1.67
N LYS A 250 -9.64 -36.85 -0.53
CA LYS A 250 -8.78 -37.04 0.67
C LYS A 250 -7.65 -36.00 0.83
N SER A 251 -7.91 -34.94 1.59
CA SER A 251 -6.92 -33.90 1.87
C SER A 251 -5.78 -34.43 2.76
N ASN A 252 -4.54 -34.02 2.46
CA ASN A 252 -3.38 -34.34 3.30
C ASN A 252 -2.98 -33.20 4.25
N TYR A 253 -3.65 -32.05 4.23
CA TYR A 253 -3.26 -30.92 5.09
C TYR A 253 -4.39 -29.88 5.20
N GLU A 254 -4.93 -29.67 6.41
CA GLU A 254 -5.64 -28.46 6.80
C GLU A 254 -4.65 -27.59 7.58
N ALA A 255 -4.36 -26.38 7.10
CA ALA A 255 -3.57 -25.41 7.84
C ALA A 255 -4.38 -24.12 8.02
N PRO A 256 -4.23 -23.41 9.15
CA PRO A 256 -4.62 -22.01 9.24
C PRO A 256 -3.77 -21.22 8.24
N ALA A 257 -4.41 -20.62 7.23
CA ALA A 257 -3.73 -19.83 6.21
C ALA A 257 -4.36 -18.44 6.15
N GLU A 258 -3.54 -17.40 6.09
CA GLU A 258 -4.05 -16.10 5.68
C GLU A 258 -4.46 -16.20 4.21
N LYS A 259 -5.67 -15.73 3.89
CA LYS A 259 -6.19 -15.79 2.52
C LYS A 259 -5.19 -15.14 1.57
N PRO A 260 -4.96 -15.71 0.37
CA PRO A 260 -4.44 -14.93 -0.72
C PRO A 260 -5.43 -13.79 -0.93
N ILE A 261 -4.91 -12.57 -0.80
CA ILE A 261 -5.63 -11.38 -1.24
C ILE A 261 -6.03 -11.70 -2.68
N ALA A 262 -7.34 -11.74 -2.94
CA ALA A 262 -7.87 -11.92 -4.28
C ALA A 262 -7.14 -10.95 -5.20
N SER A 263 -6.16 -11.46 -5.94
CA SER A 263 -5.49 -10.69 -6.96
C SER A 263 -6.47 -10.65 -8.11
N SER A 264 -7.47 -9.79 -8.01
CA SER A 264 -7.92 -9.13 -9.22
C SER A 264 -6.66 -8.50 -9.77
N LEU A 265 -6.16 -9.05 -10.88
CA LEU A 265 -5.18 -8.38 -11.70
C LEU A 265 -5.63 -6.92 -11.83
N PHE A 266 -4.68 -6.01 -11.64
CA PHE A 266 -4.81 -4.56 -11.47
C PHE A 266 -4.89 -4.09 -10.01
N ASP A 267 -3.69 -3.89 -9.46
CA ASP A 267 -3.31 -2.79 -8.58
C ASP A 267 -3.83 -2.83 -7.12
N LYS A 268 -2.97 -3.29 -6.22
CA LYS A 268 -2.81 -2.56 -4.95
C LYS A 268 -1.55 -1.70 -5.01
N GLN A 269 -1.51 -0.78 -5.98
CA GLN A 269 -0.84 0.49 -5.70
C GLN A 269 -1.54 1.10 -4.49
N VAL A 270 -0.74 1.54 -3.53
CA VAL A 270 -1.18 2.44 -2.46
C VAL A 270 -1.95 3.59 -3.10
N LYS A 271 -3.25 3.74 -2.80
CA LYS A 271 -4.05 4.85 -3.33
C LYS A 271 -3.90 6.07 -2.43
N ILE A 272 -4.03 7.25 -3.02
CA ILE A 272 -4.04 8.51 -2.29
C ILE A 272 -5.44 9.09 -2.39
N TRP A 273 -6.15 9.13 -1.27
CA TRP A 273 -7.46 9.77 -1.17
C TRP A 273 -7.29 11.17 -0.59
N ALA A 274 -7.50 12.20 -1.39
CA ALA A 274 -7.22 13.59 -1.02
C ALA A 274 -8.47 14.46 -1.01
N VAL A 275 -8.58 15.32 0.01
CA VAL A 275 -9.57 16.41 0.07
C VAL A 275 -8.81 17.72 0.26
N VAL A 276 -8.94 18.62 -0.71
CA VAL A 276 -8.25 19.91 -0.78
C VAL A 276 -9.28 21.02 -0.61
N ILE A 277 -9.08 21.89 0.37
CA ILE A 277 -10.03 22.93 0.75
C ILE A 277 -9.33 24.29 0.72
N GLY A 278 -9.92 25.27 0.04
CA GLY A 278 -9.45 26.66 0.01
C GLY A 278 -10.60 27.62 0.29
N VAL A 279 -10.47 28.47 1.32
CA VAL A 279 -11.51 29.44 1.67
C VAL A 279 -10.88 30.83 1.73
N GLY A 280 -11.07 31.62 0.67
CA GLY A 280 -10.56 32.99 0.59
C GLY A 280 -11.63 34.04 0.86
N ARG A 281 -12.88 33.72 0.54
CA ARG A 281 -14.02 34.63 0.71
C ARG A 281 -14.82 34.28 1.96
N TYR A 282 -15.12 35.31 2.73
CA TYR A 282 -15.95 35.24 3.94
C TYR A 282 -16.94 36.40 3.95
N SER A 283 -18.13 36.19 4.53
CA SER A 283 -19.12 37.25 4.71
C SER A 283 -18.71 38.26 5.78
N ASP A 284 -18.21 37.76 6.92
CA ASP A 284 -18.02 38.54 8.14
C ASP A 284 -16.56 38.60 8.61
N LEU A 285 -15.62 38.13 7.78
CA LEU A 285 -14.19 38.09 8.07
C LEU A 285 -13.36 38.72 6.93
N PRO A 286 -12.13 39.18 7.21
CA PRO A 286 -11.23 39.67 6.17
C PRO A 286 -11.02 38.64 5.07
N GLN A 287 -11.03 39.06 3.81
CA GLN A 287 -10.77 38.17 2.69
C GLN A 287 -9.28 37.83 2.59
N LEU A 288 -8.98 36.59 2.22
CA LEU A 288 -7.64 36.12 1.90
C LEU A 288 -7.46 36.10 0.38
N LYS A 289 -6.25 36.36 -0.11
CA LYS A 289 -6.03 36.69 -1.51
C LYS A 289 -5.62 35.50 -2.38
N TYR A 290 -5.01 34.48 -1.78
CA TYR A 290 -4.38 33.38 -2.52
C TYR A 290 -4.76 31.99 -2.02
N THR A 291 -5.60 31.87 -0.98
CA THR A 291 -5.95 30.56 -0.42
C THR A 291 -6.72 29.65 -1.38
N ASP A 292 -7.53 30.22 -2.28
CA ASP A 292 -8.17 29.50 -3.38
C ASP A 292 -7.14 29.07 -4.43
N ASP A 293 -6.23 29.97 -4.82
CA ASP A 293 -5.09 29.68 -5.69
C ASP A 293 -4.20 28.56 -5.10
N ASP A 294 -3.94 28.57 -3.79
CA ASP A 294 -3.17 27.54 -3.08
C ASP A 294 -3.82 26.16 -3.20
N ALA A 295 -5.13 26.09 -2.97
CA ALA A 295 -5.91 24.87 -3.12
C ALA A 295 -5.87 24.35 -4.57
N TYR A 296 -6.03 25.23 -5.57
CA TYR A 296 -5.94 24.84 -6.97
C TYR A 296 -4.54 24.36 -7.36
N GLN A 297 -3.48 25.00 -6.85
CA GLN A 297 -2.11 24.59 -7.14
C GLN A 297 -1.80 23.20 -6.57
N LEU A 298 -2.22 22.92 -5.33
CA LEU A 298 -2.03 21.60 -4.74
C LEU A 298 -2.87 20.54 -5.45
N TYR A 299 -4.12 20.85 -5.78
CA TYR A 299 -4.98 19.97 -6.56
C TYR A 299 -4.37 19.65 -7.93
N ALA A 300 -3.91 20.68 -8.66
CA ALA A 300 -3.25 20.51 -9.95
C ALA A 300 -1.96 19.69 -9.83
N PHE A 301 -1.18 19.88 -8.77
CA PHE A 301 -0.01 19.05 -8.48
C PHE A 301 -0.41 17.59 -8.29
N LEU A 302 -1.37 17.26 -7.41
CA LEU A 302 -1.83 15.87 -7.21
C LEU A 302 -2.35 15.22 -8.51
N LYS A 303 -2.99 16.00 -9.38
CA LYS A 303 -3.48 15.55 -10.69
C LYS A 303 -2.35 15.32 -11.72
N SER A 304 -1.21 15.98 -11.55
CA SER A 304 -0.07 15.89 -12.48
C SER A 304 0.68 14.55 -12.37
N PRO A 305 1.39 14.11 -13.42
CA PRO A 305 2.28 12.94 -13.34
C PRO A 305 3.27 13.00 -12.17
N GLU A 306 3.79 14.19 -11.88
CA GLU A 306 4.75 14.48 -10.81
C GLU A 306 4.13 14.30 -9.42
N GLY A 307 2.87 14.69 -9.24
CA GLY A 307 2.13 14.49 -7.97
C GLY A 307 1.38 13.16 -7.88
N GLY A 308 1.70 12.21 -8.77
CA GLY A 308 1.19 10.83 -8.69
C GLY A 308 0.02 10.51 -9.63
N ALA A 309 -0.43 11.47 -10.45
CA ALA A 309 -1.55 11.34 -11.37
C ALA A 309 -2.83 10.84 -10.68
N VAL A 310 -3.17 11.44 -9.53
CA VAL A 310 -4.28 11.00 -8.68
C VAL A 310 -5.61 11.04 -9.47
N PRO A 311 -6.36 9.92 -9.55
CA PRO A 311 -7.63 9.85 -10.27
C PRO A 311 -8.73 10.80 -9.75
N ASP A 312 -9.66 11.23 -10.62
CA ASP A 312 -10.74 12.19 -10.28
C ASP A 312 -11.68 11.72 -9.16
N ASP A 313 -11.82 10.40 -8.99
CA ASP A 313 -12.61 9.81 -7.93
C ASP A 313 -11.89 9.79 -6.57
N GLN A 314 -10.56 9.98 -6.56
CA GLN A 314 -9.68 9.93 -5.39
C GLN A 314 -9.29 11.31 -4.84
N VAL A 315 -9.31 12.37 -5.64
CA VAL A 315 -9.07 13.75 -5.18
C VAL A 315 -10.32 14.61 -5.32
N LYS A 316 -10.68 15.34 -4.26
CA LYS A 316 -11.77 16.31 -4.24
C LYS A 316 -11.25 17.69 -3.84
N ILE A 317 -11.79 18.72 -4.48
CA ILE A 317 -11.49 20.12 -4.17
C ILE A 317 -12.78 20.85 -3.80
N LEU A 318 -12.74 21.65 -2.73
CA LEU A 318 -13.81 22.56 -2.32
C LEU A 318 -13.23 23.97 -2.16
N VAL A 319 -13.79 24.94 -2.88
CA VAL A 319 -13.34 26.34 -2.83
C VAL A 319 -14.52 27.26 -2.53
N ASP A 320 -14.31 28.21 -1.61
CA ASP A 320 -15.28 29.23 -1.19
C ASP A 320 -16.68 28.68 -0.93
N GLU A 321 -17.70 29.08 -1.71
CA GLU A 321 -19.11 28.70 -1.51
C GLU A 321 -19.32 27.18 -1.42
N ALA A 322 -18.50 26.40 -2.16
CA ALA A 322 -18.52 24.95 -2.10
C ALA A 322 -17.94 24.40 -0.79
N ALA A 323 -17.05 25.13 -0.13
CA ALA A 323 -16.38 24.83 1.13
C ALA A 323 -17.16 25.33 2.37
N ASN A 324 -18.49 25.18 2.36
CA ASN A 324 -19.30 25.31 3.57
C ASN A 324 -19.13 24.10 4.50
N ARG A 325 -19.50 24.25 5.78
CA ARG A 325 -19.30 23.23 6.81
C ARG A 325 -19.88 21.86 6.43
N GLU A 326 -21.10 21.83 5.91
CA GLU A 326 -21.78 20.59 5.55
C GLU A 326 -21.02 19.86 4.43
N ASN A 327 -20.69 20.58 3.36
CA ASN A 327 -19.98 20.03 2.22
C ASN A 327 -18.57 19.53 2.59
N ILE A 328 -17.84 20.27 3.42
CA ILE A 328 -16.53 19.83 3.91
C ILE A 328 -16.65 18.50 4.65
N MET A 329 -17.50 18.44 5.68
CA MET A 329 -17.61 17.24 6.51
C MET A 329 -18.15 16.05 5.72
N LYS A 330 -19.09 16.27 4.79
CA LYS A 330 -19.62 15.24 3.90
C LYS A 330 -18.55 14.71 2.94
N THR A 331 -17.77 15.59 2.34
CA THR A 331 -16.73 15.23 1.36
C THR A 331 -15.60 14.45 2.02
N ILE A 332 -15.14 14.89 3.19
CA ILE A 332 -14.12 14.19 3.97
C ILE A 332 -14.60 12.78 4.31
N LYS A 333 -15.80 12.64 4.91
CA LYS A 333 -16.35 11.35 5.31
C LYS A 333 -16.52 10.39 4.13
N THR A 334 -17.11 10.86 3.03
CA THR A 334 -17.40 10.00 1.86
C THR A 334 -16.16 9.66 1.03
N THR A 335 -15.12 10.50 1.08
CA THR A 335 -13.86 10.23 0.38
C THR A 335 -12.97 9.30 1.20
N PHE A 336 -12.78 9.58 2.49
CA PHE A 336 -11.87 8.80 3.34
C PHE A 336 -12.44 7.45 3.79
N SER A 337 -13.76 7.22 3.68
CA SER A 337 -14.35 5.90 3.90
C SER A 337 -14.07 4.89 2.78
N LYS A 338 -13.55 5.35 1.64
CA LYS A 338 -13.16 4.48 0.52
C LYS A 338 -11.73 3.92 0.66
N ALA A 339 -10.96 4.46 1.60
CA ALA A 339 -9.57 4.08 1.83
C ALA A 339 -9.50 2.80 2.67
N ASP A 340 -8.62 1.87 2.27
CA ASP A 340 -8.28 0.70 3.09
C ASP A 340 -6.95 0.88 3.82
N ALA A 341 -6.56 -0.07 4.69
CA ALA A 341 -5.33 0.01 5.49
C ALA A 341 -4.02 0.15 4.69
N ASN A 342 -4.02 -0.08 3.38
CA ASN A 342 -2.85 0.14 2.51
C ASN A 342 -2.81 1.53 1.89
N ASP A 343 -3.90 2.30 1.97
CA ASP A 343 -4.02 3.61 1.34
C ASP A 343 -3.52 4.74 2.25
N VAL A 344 -3.31 5.91 1.63
CA VAL A 344 -3.01 7.18 2.30
C VAL A 344 -4.22 8.08 2.17
N ILE A 345 -4.64 8.70 3.28
CA ILE A 345 -5.59 9.83 3.22
C ILE A 345 -4.87 11.15 3.47
N MET A 346 -5.24 12.17 2.71
CA MET A 346 -4.67 13.51 2.80
C MET A 346 -5.78 14.56 2.87
N LEU A 347 -5.79 15.34 3.94
CA LEU A 347 -6.60 16.54 4.07
C LEU A 347 -5.69 17.76 3.95
N TYR A 348 -6.05 18.68 3.08
CA TYR A 348 -5.42 20.00 2.99
C TYR A 348 -6.46 21.08 3.20
N PHE A 349 -6.18 22.04 4.06
CA PHE A 349 -7.04 23.19 4.33
C PHE A 349 -6.23 24.48 4.30
N ALA A 350 -6.61 25.42 3.44
CA ALA A 350 -6.11 26.79 3.41
C ALA A 350 -7.26 27.78 3.67
N GLY A 351 -7.09 28.68 4.64
CA GLY A 351 -8.14 29.62 5.03
C GLY A 351 -7.93 30.19 6.43
N HIS A 352 -8.95 30.87 6.96
CA HIS A 352 -8.90 31.34 8.34
C HIS A 352 -8.97 30.19 9.35
N GLY A 353 -8.20 30.34 10.41
CA GLY A 353 -8.25 29.53 11.62
C GLY A 353 -8.32 30.43 12.84
N ILE A 354 -9.00 29.94 13.87
CA ILE A 354 -8.99 30.51 15.22
C ILE A 354 -8.64 29.40 16.19
N ASN A 355 -8.31 29.73 17.45
CA ASN A 355 -7.84 28.77 18.45
C ASN A 355 -8.74 27.51 18.53
N GLY A 356 -8.25 26.38 18.00
CA GLY A 356 -8.92 25.07 17.98
C GLY A 356 -9.88 24.80 16.80
N TYR A 357 -10.04 25.72 15.84
CA TYR A 357 -11.05 25.61 14.79
C TYR A 357 -10.57 26.06 13.40
N TYR A 358 -11.03 25.34 12.38
CA TYR A 358 -11.05 25.77 10.98
C TYR A 358 -12.34 26.53 10.68
N LEU A 359 -12.23 27.60 9.89
CA LEU A 359 -13.38 28.43 9.51
C LEU A 359 -13.83 28.11 8.08
N PRO A 360 -14.97 27.41 7.91
CA PRO A 360 -15.56 27.17 6.59
C PRO A 360 -16.10 28.48 5.98
N PHE A 361 -16.48 28.46 4.71
CA PHE A 361 -16.99 29.66 3.99
C PHE A 361 -18.18 30.31 4.68
N ASP A 362 -19.08 29.50 5.22
CA ASP A 362 -20.30 29.90 5.93
C ASP A 362 -20.05 30.20 7.42
N SER A 363 -18.79 30.40 7.81
CA SER A 363 -18.40 30.77 9.16
C SER A 363 -18.77 32.21 9.51
N ASP A 364 -19.48 32.36 10.62
CA ASP A 364 -19.72 33.64 11.30
C ASP A 364 -18.58 34.01 12.28
N GLY A 365 -17.54 33.16 12.38
CA GLY A 365 -16.42 33.31 13.32
C GLY A 365 -16.72 32.79 14.73
N TYR A 366 -17.94 32.32 15.01
CA TYR A 366 -18.37 31.93 16.36
C TYR A 366 -19.07 30.57 16.42
N LYS A 367 -20.21 30.43 15.73
CA LYS A 367 -21.06 29.23 15.78
C LYS A 367 -20.69 28.22 14.71
N ASN A 368 -20.50 28.68 13.48
CA ASN A 368 -20.31 27.79 12.35
C ASN A 368 -18.83 27.57 12.06
N ARG A 369 -18.26 26.61 12.77
CA ARG A 369 -16.83 26.30 12.78
C ARG A 369 -16.61 24.80 12.83
N ILE A 370 -15.44 24.35 12.39
CA ILE A 370 -15.05 22.94 12.42
C ILE A 370 -13.92 22.80 13.43
N SER A 371 -14.17 22.10 14.54
CA SER A 371 -13.12 21.89 15.54
C SER A 371 -12.04 20.95 15.01
N TYR A 372 -10.82 21.16 15.49
CA TYR A 372 -9.71 20.26 15.20
C TYR A 372 -9.98 18.83 15.67
N ASP A 373 -10.66 18.66 16.81
CA ASP A 373 -11.08 17.36 17.31
C ASP A 373 -12.08 16.64 16.39
N GLU A 374 -12.95 17.38 15.69
CA GLU A 374 -13.84 16.78 14.68
C GLU A 374 -13.06 16.24 13.49
N ILE A 375 -12.08 17.00 12.98
CA ILE A 375 -11.19 16.55 11.89
C ILE A 375 -10.36 15.35 12.35
N LYS A 376 -9.75 15.43 13.53
CA LYS A 376 -8.96 14.35 14.12
C LYS A 376 -9.78 13.06 14.21
N ARG A 377 -11.01 13.13 14.75
CA ARG A 377 -11.91 11.97 14.82
C ARG A 377 -12.25 11.39 13.45
N VAL A 378 -12.48 12.23 12.45
CA VAL A 378 -12.77 11.73 11.09
C VAL A 378 -11.55 11.05 10.47
N LEU A 379 -10.35 11.60 10.68
CA LEU A 379 -9.11 10.96 10.24
C LEU A 379 -8.90 9.63 10.96
N GLU A 380 -9.01 9.59 12.29
CA GLU A 380 -8.83 8.39 13.12
C GLU A 380 -9.83 7.28 12.80
N ASN A 381 -11.07 7.63 12.41
CA ASN A 381 -12.09 6.67 12.00
C ASN A 381 -11.85 6.04 10.61
N SER A 382 -10.91 6.55 9.82
CA SER A 382 -10.54 5.93 8.54
C SER A 382 -9.64 4.71 8.76
N GLU A 383 -9.87 3.65 7.98
CA GLU A 383 -9.05 2.45 7.99
C GLU A 383 -7.63 2.68 7.47
N ALA A 384 -7.39 3.77 6.74
CA ALA A 384 -6.08 4.11 6.17
C ALA A 384 -4.98 4.14 7.24
N LYS A 385 -3.88 3.41 7.01
CA LYS A 385 -2.77 3.33 7.97
C LYS A 385 -1.99 4.64 8.11
N HIS A 386 -1.93 5.42 7.02
CA HIS A 386 -1.20 6.68 6.94
C HIS A 386 -2.17 7.83 6.67
N LYS A 387 -2.18 8.82 7.57
CA LYS A 387 -3.16 9.90 7.57
C LYS A 387 -2.42 11.24 7.68
N LEU A 388 -2.57 12.11 6.70
CA LEU A 388 -1.90 13.41 6.67
C LEU A 388 -2.94 14.54 6.67
N CYS A 389 -2.86 15.43 7.65
CA CYS A 389 -3.62 16.67 7.69
C CYS A 389 -2.66 17.84 7.54
N ILE A 390 -2.90 18.71 6.57
CA ILE A 390 -2.10 19.89 6.30
C ILE A 390 -2.99 21.12 6.46
N ALA A 391 -2.56 22.06 7.30
CA ALA A 391 -3.32 23.26 7.60
C ALA A 391 -2.49 24.50 7.31
N ASP A 392 -2.84 25.20 6.22
CA ASP A 392 -2.41 26.57 5.97
C ASP A 392 -3.42 27.57 6.55
N ALA A 393 -3.46 27.64 7.88
CA ALA A 393 -4.36 28.50 8.63
C ALA A 393 -3.68 29.09 9.86
N CYS A 394 -4.04 30.33 10.21
CA CYS A 394 -3.58 30.99 11.44
C CYS A 394 -3.98 30.20 12.70
N TYR A 395 -3.19 30.31 13.76
CA TYR A 395 -3.43 29.63 15.05
C TYR A 395 -3.49 28.10 14.97
N SER A 396 -3.02 27.51 13.86
CA SER A 396 -3.07 26.07 13.62
C SER A 396 -2.34 25.27 14.71
N GLY A 397 -1.29 25.83 15.32
CA GLY A 397 -0.57 25.24 16.46
C GLY A 397 -1.39 25.00 17.73
N SER A 398 -2.58 25.59 17.88
CA SER A 398 -3.47 25.34 19.05
C SER A 398 -3.91 23.87 19.18
N LEU A 399 -3.84 23.10 18.10
CA LEU A 399 -4.01 21.64 18.10
C LEU A 399 -3.15 20.93 19.16
N MET A 400 -1.97 21.47 19.50
CA MET A 400 -1.04 20.85 20.45
C MET A 400 -1.44 21.05 21.92
N ALA A 401 -2.13 22.15 22.25
CA ALA A 401 -2.43 22.52 23.63
C ALA A 401 -3.48 21.60 24.30
N GLN A 402 -4.45 21.09 23.55
CA GLN A 402 -5.48 20.17 24.07
C GLN A 402 -4.96 18.78 24.46
N SER A 403 -3.75 18.40 24.02
CA SER A 403 -3.14 17.11 24.40
C SER A 403 -2.50 17.10 25.79
N SER A 404 -2.41 18.26 26.47
CA SER A 404 -1.66 18.45 27.71
C SER A 404 -2.49 18.47 29.00
N ALA A 405 -3.79 18.16 28.94
CA ALA A 405 -4.69 18.21 30.09
C ALA A 405 -5.13 16.83 30.61
N TYR A 406 -4.19 16.00 31.06
CA TYR A 406 -4.38 15.12 32.23
C TYR A 406 -3.02 14.55 32.65
N GLY A 407 -2.51 14.99 33.80
CA GLY A 407 -1.30 14.44 34.40
C GLY A 407 -1.64 13.26 35.29
N GLU A 408 -1.09 12.09 34.99
CA GLU A 408 -0.54 11.15 35.98
C GLU A 408 0.38 10.11 35.31
N SER A 409 1.64 10.06 35.79
CA SER A 409 2.77 9.22 35.38
C SER A 409 3.27 9.36 33.93
N LEU A 410 4.33 10.15 33.76
CA LEU A 410 5.12 10.30 32.53
C LEU A 410 5.68 8.95 32.03
N ASP A 411 5.84 7.96 32.92
CA ASP A 411 6.47 6.66 32.64
C ASP A 411 5.53 5.64 31.96
N LEU A 412 4.21 5.77 32.12
CA LEU A 412 3.21 4.92 31.41
C LEU A 412 2.90 5.45 29.99
N PHE A 413 3.21 6.73 29.76
CA PHE A 413 2.98 7.44 28.50
C PHE A 413 4.00 7.04 27.43
N TYR A 414 5.27 6.84 27.79
CA TYR A 414 6.32 6.41 26.86
C TYR A 414 6.22 4.93 26.48
N SER A 415 5.84 4.03 27.40
CA SER A 415 5.76 2.59 27.12
C SER A 415 4.58 2.19 26.21
N THR A 416 3.59 3.07 26.03
CA THR A 416 2.47 2.88 25.09
C THR A 416 2.77 3.53 23.74
N PHE A 417 3.76 4.43 23.67
CA PHE A 417 4.14 5.20 22.48
C PHE A 417 5.04 4.42 21.51
N GLU A 418 5.66 3.32 21.96
CA GLU A 418 6.62 2.54 21.16
C GLU A 418 5.99 1.47 20.25
N LYS A 419 4.66 1.40 20.16
CA LYS A 419 3.96 0.36 19.38
C LYS A 419 2.87 0.90 18.46
N THR A 420 3.20 1.57 17.35
CA THR A 420 2.33 1.54 16.17
C THR A 420 3.03 1.68 14.81
N LYS A 421 2.66 0.73 13.94
CA LYS A 421 2.80 0.72 12.48
C LYS A 421 1.71 1.63 11.88
N GLY A 422 2.03 2.86 11.46
CA GLY A 422 1.06 3.83 10.90
C GLY A 422 0.58 4.89 11.89
N GLY A 423 0.09 6.02 11.39
CA GLY A 423 -0.24 7.17 12.23
C GLY A 423 -0.82 8.40 11.51
N THR A 424 -1.25 9.37 12.32
CA THR A 424 -1.83 10.65 11.89
C THR A 424 -0.85 11.79 12.12
N ALA A 425 -0.40 12.41 11.03
CA ALA A 425 0.45 13.60 11.07
C ALA A 425 -0.36 14.86 10.79
N PHE A 426 -0.12 15.91 11.55
CA PHE A 426 -0.66 17.25 11.35
C PHE A 426 0.50 18.20 11.02
N LEU A 427 0.58 18.69 9.79
CA LEU A 427 1.54 19.67 9.34
C LEU A 427 0.87 21.04 9.26
N LEU A 428 1.30 21.95 10.11
CA LEU A 428 0.63 23.21 10.41
C LEU A 428 1.53 24.37 9.98
N SER A 429 0.94 25.40 9.39
CA SER A 429 1.71 26.49 8.78
C SER A 429 2.35 27.46 9.79
N SER A 430 1.85 27.52 11.03
CA SER A 430 2.31 28.46 12.05
C SER A 430 2.15 27.91 13.47
N LYS A 431 2.89 28.46 14.43
CA LYS A 431 2.66 28.22 15.86
C LYS A 431 1.34 28.82 16.34
N GLN A 432 0.93 28.46 17.56
CA GLN A 432 -0.31 28.94 18.17
C GLN A 432 -0.43 30.47 18.22
N GLU A 433 0.68 31.21 18.36
CA GLU A 433 0.68 32.69 18.48
C GLU A 433 1.15 33.40 17.20
N GLU A 434 1.27 32.66 16.09
CA GLU A 434 1.76 33.17 14.81
C GLU A 434 0.65 33.09 13.74
N THR A 435 0.71 33.98 12.75
CA THR A 435 -0.19 33.99 11.60
C THR A 435 0.48 33.38 10.38
N SER A 436 -0.30 32.71 9.53
CA SER A 436 0.21 32.32 8.21
C SER A 436 0.32 33.53 7.28
N LEU A 437 1.35 33.56 6.43
CA LEU A 437 1.65 34.69 5.55
C LEU A 437 1.33 34.40 4.08
N GLU A 438 0.76 35.39 3.41
CA GLU A 438 0.56 35.44 1.97
C GLU A 438 1.62 36.34 1.31
N SER A 439 2.22 35.89 0.20
CA SER A 439 3.25 36.64 -0.53
C SER A 439 2.70 37.15 -1.86
N SER A 440 2.65 38.47 -2.04
CA SER A 440 2.24 39.08 -3.30
C SER A 440 3.21 38.80 -4.45
N GLY A 441 4.51 38.68 -4.14
CA GLY A 441 5.54 38.35 -5.12
C GLY A 441 5.48 36.91 -5.62
N MET A 442 5.09 35.97 -4.75
CA MET A 442 4.85 34.56 -5.14
C MET A 442 3.43 34.32 -5.65
N ARG A 443 2.51 35.26 -5.37
CA ARG A 443 1.07 35.11 -5.56
C ARG A 443 0.51 33.83 -4.92
N GLN A 444 0.97 33.56 -3.70
CA GLN A 444 0.75 32.30 -3.02
C GLN A 444 0.91 32.46 -1.50
N GLY A 445 0.28 31.58 -0.71
CA GLY A 445 0.66 31.36 0.69
C GLY A 445 2.11 30.89 0.79
N VAL A 446 2.91 31.48 1.71
CA VAL A 446 4.35 31.15 1.84
C VAL A 446 4.55 29.69 2.21
N PHE A 447 3.71 29.17 3.11
CA PHE A 447 3.75 27.76 3.50
C PHE A 447 3.34 26.84 2.34
N SER A 448 2.21 27.13 1.70
CA SER A 448 1.70 26.38 0.54
C SER A 448 2.71 26.28 -0.60
N HIS A 449 3.44 27.37 -0.86
CA HIS A 449 4.51 27.40 -1.86
C HIS A 449 5.59 26.35 -1.58
N TYR A 450 6.21 26.42 -0.41
CA TYR A 450 7.31 25.50 -0.05
C TYR A 450 6.83 24.06 0.19
N LEU A 451 5.56 23.87 0.56
CA LEU A 451 4.94 22.55 0.64
C LEU A 451 4.92 21.88 -0.74
N ILE A 452 4.36 22.55 -1.75
CA ILE A 452 4.25 22.01 -3.11
C ILE A 452 5.64 21.82 -3.72
N ASP A 453 6.54 22.78 -3.51
CA ASP A 453 7.93 22.70 -3.99
C ASP A 453 8.69 21.51 -3.36
N GLY A 454 8.50 21.30 -2.05
CA GLY A 454 8.99 20.11 -1.35
C GLY A 454 8.45 18.83 -1.97
N LEU A 455 7.13 18.72 -2.15
CA LEU A 455 6.45 17.56 -2.75
C LEU A 455 6.88 17.28 -4.20
N LYS A 456 7.32 18.29 -4.95
CA LYS A 456 7.92 18.12 -6.29
C LYS A 456 9.31 17.50 -6.27
N GLY A 457 9.93 17.36 -5.10
CA GLY A 457 11.22 16.72 -4.90
C GLY A 457 12.32 17.62 -4.38
N ALA A 458 12.06 18.90 -4.11
CA ALA A 458 13.09 19.80 -3.54
C ALA A 458 13.59 19.34 -2.16
N CYS A 459 12.80 18.53 -1.47
CA CYS A 459 13.12 17.96 -0.16
C CYS A 459 13.75 16.55 -0.20
N ASP A 460 13.89 15.92 -1.37
CA ASP A 460 14.53 14.61 -1.53
C ASP A 460 16.07 14.74 -1.48
N VAL A 461 16.59 15.01 -0.28
CA VAL A 461 18.03 15.22 -0.05
C VAL A 461 18.83 13.93 -0.23
N ASN A 462 18.23 12.80 0.15
CA ASN A 462 18.88 11.48 0.13
C ASN A 462 18.85 10.84 -1.29
N LYS A 463 18.04 11.37 -2.21
CA LYS A 463 17.87 10.94 -3.61
C LYS A 463 17.34 9.52 -3.77
N ASP A 464 16.60 9.02 -2.78
CA ASP A 464 15.93 7.73 -2.83
C ASP A 464 14.58 7.79 -3.58
N ARG A 465 14.17 8.99 -4.00
CA ARG A 465 12.96 9.32 -4.76
C ARG A 465 11.67 9.16 -3.98
N ILE A 466 11.73 8.91 -2.68
CA ILE A 466 10.59 8.87 -1.78
C ILE A 466 10.67 10.12 -0.90
N ILE A 467 9.60 10.89 -0.84
CA ILE A 467 9.51 12.01 0.08
C ILE A 467 8.86 11.51 1.36
N THR A 468 9.61 11.51 2.45
CA THR A 468 9.08 11.22 3.78
C THR A 468 8.46 12.46 4.42
N ILE A 469 7.55 12.27 5.37
CA ILE A 469 6.96 13.36 6.14
C ILE A 469 8.04 14.19 6.85
N ARG A 470 9.13 13.56 7.29
CA ARG A 470 10.24 14.25 7.94
C ARG A 470 11.01 15.14 6.97
N GLU A 471 11.36 14.65 5.79
CA GLU A 471 12.04 15.44 4.75
C GLU A 471 11.20 16.62 4.31
N LEU A 472 9.90 16.40 4.09
CA LEU A 472 8.97 17.46 3.74
C LEU A 472 8.90 18.52 4.85
N TYR A 473 8.75 18.09 6.12
CA TYR A 473 8.71 19.01 7.25
C TYR A 473 10.00 19.84 7.36
N ASP A 474 11.17 19.19 7.31
CA ASP A 474 12.46 19.87 7.47
C ASP A 474 12.68 20.92 6.36
N TYR A 475 12.30 20.59 5.12
CA TYR A 475 12.35 21.50 4.00
C TYR A 475 11.41 22.71 4.17
N VAL A 476 10.14 22.45 4.48
CA VAL A 476 9.13 23.49 4.67
C VAL A 476 9.50 24.39 5.85
N TYR A 477 9.91 23.80 6.98
CA TYR A 477 10.35 24.52 8.17
C TYR A 477 11.50 25.49 7.87
N ALA A 478 12.55 25.01 7.21
CA ALA A 478 13.73 25.81 6.92
C ALA A 478 13.41 26.98 5.98
N ASN A 479 12.66 26.71 4.91
CA ASN A 479 12.39 27.71 3.87
C ASN A 479 11.35 28.73 4.29
N VAL A 480 10.27 28.32 4.97
CA VAL A 480 9.24 29.27 5.47
C VAL A 480 9.86 30.23 6.46
N LYS A 481 10.62 29.76 7.45
CA LYS A 481 11.28 30.63 8.44
C LYS A 481 12.28 31.58 7.79
N LYS A 482 13.05 31.09 6.81
CA LYS A 482 14.01 31.91 6.06
C LYS A 482 13.30 33.02 5.30
N PHE A 483 12.22 32.69 4.60
CA PHE A 483 11.44 33.66 3.82
C PHE A 483 10.75 34.69 4.72
N SER A 484 10.12 34.23 5.81
CA SER A 484 9.36 35.07 6.72
C SER A 484 10.22 35.86 7.71
N GLY A 485 11.55 35.69 7.71
CA GLY A 485 12.42 36.24 8.75
C GLY A 485 12.06 35.75 10.17
N ASN A 486 11.63 34.50 10.31
CA ASN A 486 11.09 33.87 11.53
C ASN A 486 9.71 34.36 12.01
N ALA A 487 8.99 35.18 11.23
CA ALA A 487 7.61 35.57 11.57
C ALA A 487 6.57 34.43 11.46
N GLN A 488 6.89 33.37 10.71
CA GLN A 488 6.05 32.18 10.55
C GLN A 488 6.90 30.93 10.75
N THR A 489 6.48 30.06 11.67
CA THR A 489 7.17 28.82 12.02
C THR A 489 6.24 27.62 11.81
N PRO A 490 6.49 26.79 10.79
CA PRO A 490 5.74 25.55 10.60
C PRO A 490 5.90 24.59 11.79
N VAL A 491 4.84 23.85 12.09
CA VAL A 491 4.78 22.91 13.21
C VAL A 491 4.30 21.55 12.68
N ILE A 492 4.84 20.46 13.22
CA ILE A 492 4.32 19.12 12.96
C ILE A 492 3.93 18.45 14.28
N ALA A 493 2.77 17.78 14.29
CA ALA A 493 2.18 17.16 15.47
C ALA A 493 1.48 15.83 15.14
N GLY A 494 1.11 15.08 16.18
CA GLY A 494 0.39 13.82 16.07
C GLY A 494 1.26 12.58 16.34
N ASN A 495 0.64 11.40 16.27
CA ASN A 495 1.34 10.12 16.37
C ASN A 495 1.55 9.60 14.95
N TYR A 496 2.78 9.68 14.43
CA TYR A 496 3.13 9.26 13.07
C TYR A 496 4.56 8.71 13.01
N ASP A 497 4.83 7.92 11.97
CA ASP A 497 6.17 7.44 11.65
C ASP A 497 6.94 8.54 10.89
N ASN A 498 8.15 8.89 11.32
CA ASN A 498 9.01 9.86 10.63
C ASN A 498 9.31 9.45 9.18
N ASN A 499 9.30 8.16 8.88
CA ASN A 499 9.52 7.61 7.54
C ASN A 499 8.22 7.41 6.76
N MET A 500 7.08 7.92 7.25
CA MET A 500 5.81 7.89 6.52
C MET A 500 5.99 8.55 5.15
N PRO A 501 5.77 7.82 4.03
CA PRO A 501 5.88 8.38 2.70
C PRO A 501 4.71 9.34 2.43
N VAL A 502 5.01 10.52 1.90
CA VAL A 502 4.03 11.57 1.56
C VAL A 502 4.15 12.05 0.12
N GLY A 503 5.17 11.61 -0.62
CA GLY A 503 5.35 11.89 -2.04
C GLY A 503 6.37 10.96 -2.70
N VAL A 504 6.45 11.01 -4.03
CA VAL A 504 7.45 10.28 -4.83
C VAL A 504 7.94 11.18 -5.94
N VAL A 505 9.25 11.28 -6.14
CA VAL A 505 9.87 12.08 -7.21
C VAL A 505 9.84 11.28 -8.52
N ARG A 506 9.10 11.76 -9.52
CA ARG A 506 8.99 11.14 -10.85
C ARG A 506 9.58 12.07 -11.91
N PHE A 507 10.33 11.49 -12.86
CA PHE A 507 10.93 12.19 -14.01
C PHE A 507 10.11 11.97 -15.28
#